data_AF-B9F9L8-F1
#
_entry.id   AF-B9F9L8-F1
#
_cell.length_a   1.000
_cell.length_b   1.000
_cell.length_c   1.000
_cell.angle_alpha   90.00
_cell.angle_beta   90.00
_cell.angle_gamma   90.00
#
_symmetry.space_group_name_H-M   'P 1'
#
loop_
_entity.id
_entity.type
_entity.pdbx_description
1 polymer ?
#
loop_
_entity_poly.entity_id
_entity_poly.type
_entity_poly.pdbx_seq_one_letter_code
_entity_poly.pdbx_strand_id
1 'polypeptide(L)'
;MVDGVPRHVFGRASWIFWQSVEAFKHLRPVLAIDGTFLTGKFRGTLLTVIGIDTWLHLVLLAFALQDLVQAPAGPTSIDLLLIILERLELPHALAFAAVCTTWSSAATAAGVPRSRTPWIMSWGNHVDKRLDERRRSAVTCNLYHPDDAVDKIYSVSFPKGSFVACYGASHGWLVLANDLSNLVLHNPVTLAMIPLPPITDFACVEAVYGSEEGNLEHYLLETNSRFEAYRLGIWFYQKAVLSCSPSRGGDYVVMIIHNNGEWLSFVKAGQSKWQVASTLSGGDRYLDCAYHKGRFHAVTLHGMVEKWDLDGASNGPTREVFYAARPYGGLGLILTRHLVSTPWGDLLQVRAILAHHYPDGIAFQICKVDPDGCKGVVQENVLMDHALFLGLNHSACLPTQNLPGIRPHCIYFSSPVIIHAFDWLLGLRVWGGVRTYDLETGKFERAVPFCDVKEQIYGLFPSEVWITQNLQ
;
A
#
# COMPACT_ATOMS: atom_id res chain seq x y z
N MET A 1 2.89 53.91 -22.89
CA MET A 1 4.00 54.61 -22.21
C MET A 1 3.45 55.94 -21.75
N VAL A 2 3.44 56.18 -20.45
CA VAL A 2 3.33 57.51 -19.84
C VAL A 2 4.40 57.49 -18.75
N ASP A 3 5.31 58.46 -18.79
CA ASP A 3 6.42 58.68 -17.83
C ASP A 3 7.63 57.72 -17.82
N GLY A 4 7.96 57.04 -18.92
CA GLY A 4 9.29 56.41 -19.09
C GLY A 4 9.65 55.26 -18.12
N VAL A 5 8.77 54.90 -17.18
CA VAL A 5 8.90 53.75 -16.30
C VAL A 5 8.15 52.56 -16.92
N PRO A 6 8.78 51.37 -17.05
CA PRO A 6 8.05 50.17 -17.44
C PRO A 6 7.09 49.79 -16.31
N ARG A 7 5.82 50.20 -16.41
CA ARG A 7 4.75 49.65 -15.59
C ARG A 7 4.42 48.26 -16.11
N HIS A 8 4.57 47.23 -15.27
CA HIS A 8 3.99 45.91 -15.51
C HIS A 8 2.46 46.08 -15.63
N VAL A 9 1.90 45.91 -16.83
CA VAL A 9 0.45 46.08 -17.08
C VAL A 9 -0.34 44.81 -16.73
N PHE A 10 0.32 43.67 -16.59
CA PHE A 10 -0.30 42.39 -16.23
C PHE A 10 0.58 41.68 -15.19
N GLY A 11 0.11 41.58 -13.95
CA GLY A 11 0.82 40.87 -12.88
C GLY A 11 0.56 39.37 -12.86
N ARG A 12 -0.70 38.96 -13.08
CA ARG A 12 -1.19 37.60 -13.31
C ARG A 12 -2.54 37.68 -14.05
N ALA A 13 -2.86 36.68 -14.85
CA ALA A 13 -4.20 36.52 -15.44
C ALA A 13 -4.61 35.05 -15.41
N SER A 14 -5.82 34.78 -14.96
CA SER A 14 -6.43 33.45 -15.00
C SER A 14 -7.85 33.56 -15.54
N TRP A 15 -8.23 32.63 -16.40
CA TRP A 15 -9.57 32.61 -16.98
C TRP A 15 -10.13 31.19 -17.00
N ILE A 16 -11.41 31.08 -16.66
CA ILE A 16 -12.17 29.82 -16.69
C ILE A 16 -13.30 29.94 -17.70
N PHE A 17 -13.48 28.88 -18.48
CA PHE A 17 -14.66 28.72 -19.32
C PHE A 17 -15.67 27.84 -18.56
N TRP A 18 -16.55 28.48 -17.77
CA TRP A 18 -17.46 27.75 -16.86
C TRP A 18 -18.33 26.73 -17.59
N GLN A 19 -18.77 27.05 -18.80
CA GLN A 19 -19.52 26.15 -19.67
C GLN A 19 -18.69 24.91 -20.06
N SER A 20 -17.39 25.09 -20.35
CA SER A 20 -16.48 23.98 -20.64
C SER A 20 -16.21 23.11 -19.43
N VAL A 21 -16.08 23.72 -18.24
CA VAL A 21 -15.90 23.01 -16.96
C VAL A 21 -17.15 22.20 -16.59
N GLU A 22 -18.34 22.75 -16.84
CA GLU A 22 -19.59 22.04 -16.61
C GLU A 22 -19.79 20.91 -17.63
N ALA A 23 -19.44 21.14 -18.89
CA ALA A 23 -19.45 20.13 -19.94
C ALA A 23 -18.47 18.98 -19.65
N PHE A 24 -17.33 19.25 -18.98
CA PHE A 24 -16.31 18.24 -18.64
C PHE A 24 -16.86 17.04 -17.87
N LYS A 25 -17.94 17.20 -17.10
CA LYS A 25 -18.67 16.10 -16.43
C LYS A 25 -19.16 15.02 -17.40
N HIS A 26 -19.27 15.36 -18.68
CA HIS A 26 -19.79 14.51 -19.75
C HIS A 26 -18.71 14.17 -20.80
N LEU A 27 -17.46 14.61 -20.60
CA LEU A 27 -16.35 14.39 -21.52
C LEU A 27 -15.52 13.16 -21.10
N ARG A 28 -14.55 12.77 -21.95
CA ARG A 28 -13.59 11.73 -21.56
C ARG A 28 -12.73 12.27 -20.42
N PRO A 29 -12.35 11.44 -19.43
CA PRO A 29 -11.54 11.88 -18.29
C PRO A 29 -10.05 12.06 -18.67
N VAL A 30 -9.77 12.57 -19.87
CA VAL A 30 -8.42 12.87 -20.33
C VAL A 30 -8.19 14.36 -20.12
N LEU A 31 -7.23 14.68 -19.25
CA LEU A 31 -6.74 16.04 -19.03
C LEU A 31 -5.33 16.14 -19.58
N ALA A 32 -5.17 16.95 -20.62
CA ALA A 32 -3.86 17.40 -21.08
C ALA A 32 -3.56 18.73 -20.41
N ILE A 33 -2.42 18.80 -19.74
CA ILE A 33 -1.94 20.01 -19.07
C ILE A 33 -0.61 20.37 -19.71
N ASP A 34 -0.55 21.54 -20.33
CA ASP A 34 0.66 22.01 -21.02
C ASP A 34 1.15 23.33 -20.43
N GLY A 35 2.47 23.46 -20.36
CA GLY A 35 3.16 24.64 -19.87
C GLY A 35 4.03 25.23 -20.97
N THR A 36 3.58 26.31 -21.59
CA THR A 36 4.33 26.99 -22.66
C THR A 36 5.08 28.20 -22.09
N PHE A 37 6.41 28.22 -22.24
CA PHE A 37 7.24 29.37 -21.87
C PHE A 37 7.08 30.52 -22.87
N LEU A 38 6.70 31.70 -22.37
CA LEU A 38 6.56 32.91 -23.16
C LEU A 38 7.84 33.73 -23.09
N THR A 39 8.52 33.90 -24.23
CA THR A 39 9.81 34.61 -24.35
C THR A 39 9.67 36.03 -24.94
N GLY A 40 8.45 36.45 -25.28
CA GLY A 40 8.14 37.72 -25.94
C GLY A 40 7.88 38.89 -24.98
N LYS A 41 6.97 39.79 -25.38
CA LYS A 41 6.59 41.00 -24.62
C LYS A 41 6.01 40.69 -23.23
N PHE A 42 5.44 39.49 -23.06
CA PHE A 42 5.00 38.93 -21.79
C PHE A 42 5.95 37.79 -21.45
N ARG A 43 6.67 37.91 -20.32
CA ARG A 43 7.65 36.93 -19.87
C ARG A 43 7.05 36.10 -18.74
N GLY A 44 6.88 34.80 -18.94
CA GLY A 44 6.26 33.92 -17.96
C GLY A 44 5.92 32.54 -18.52
N THR A 45 5.15 31.76 -17.77
CA THR A 45 4.63 30.46 -18.20
C THR A 45 3.12 30.55 -18.40
N LEU A 46 2.64 30.14 -19.57
CA LEU A 46 1.22 29.90 -19.84
C LEU A 46 0.92 28.44 -19.50
N LEU A 47 0.11 28.23 -18.47
CA LEU A 47 -0.44 26.92 -18.13
C LEU A 47 -1.81 26.79 -18.79
N THR A 48 -2.04 25.72 -19.53
CA THR A 48 -3.36 25.40 -20.09
C THR A 48 -3.85 24.06 -19.57
N VAL A 49 -5.15 23.98 -19.31
CA VAL A 49 -5.84 22.73 -18.95
C VAL A 49 -6.84 22.44 -20.05
N ILE A 50 -6.67 21.29 -20.69
CA ILE A 50 -7.44 20.90 -21.87
C ILE A 50 -8.11 19.55 -21.57
N GLY A 51 -9.42 19.49 -21.73
CA GLY A 51 -10.18 18.24 -21.77
C GLY A 51 -10.33 17.73 -23.20
N ILE A 52 -10.73 16.47 -23.36
CA ILE A 52 -11.05 15.90 -24.68
C ILE A 52 -12.51 15.46 -24.68
N ASP A 53 -13.30 15.96 -25.62
CA ASP A 53 -14.70 15.55 -25.76
C ASP A 53 -14.85 14.12 -26.31
N THR A 54 -16.10 13.65 -26.38
CA THR A 54 -16.41 12.31 -26.89
C THR A 54 -16.05 12.13 -28.37
N TRP A 55 -15.94 13.24 -29.11
CA TRP A 55 -15.58 13.35 -30.52
C TRP A 55 -14.09 13.62 -30.77
N LEU A 56 -13.25 13.59 -29.72
CA LEU A 56 -11.81 13.86 -29.76
C LEU A 56 -11.43 15.33 -30.03
N HIS A 57 -12.35 16.28 -29.85
CA HIS A 57 -11.99 17.70 -29.87
C HIS A 57 -11.35 18.13 -28.55
N LEU A 58 -10.35 19.01 -28.67
CA LEU A 58 -9.71 19.66 -27.53
C LEU A 58 -10.62 20.77 -26.99
N VAL A 59 -10.95 20.70 -25.70
CA VAL A 59 -11.77 21.68 -25.01
C VAL A 59 -10.91 22.38 -23.96
N LEU A 60 -10.63 23.67 -24.16
CA LEU A 60 -9.91 24.46 -23.18
C LEU A 60 -10.80 24.68 -21.93
N LEU A 61 -10.35 24.20 -20.79
CA LEU A 61 -11.06 24.29 -19.51
C LEU A 61 -10.66 25.56 -18.76
N ALA A 62 -9.35 25.79 -18.66
CA ALA A 62 -8.78 26.95 -17.98
C ALA A 62 -7.40 27.28 -18.53
N PHE A 63 -6.98 28.53 -18.36
CA PHE A 63 -5.57 28.90 -18.50
C PHE A 63 -5.14 29.88 -17.40
N ALA A 64 -3.84 29.85 -17.10
CA ALA A 64 -3.20 30.77 -16.16
C ALA A 64 -1.87 31.27 -16.72
N LEU A 65 -1.60 32.56 -16.53
CA LEU A 65 -0.36 33.22 -16.90
C LEU A 65 0.43 33.57 -15.64
N GLN A 66 1.63 33.00 -15.50
CA GLN A 66 2.49 33.17 -14.33
C GLN A 66 3.80 33.89 -14.70
N ASP A 67 4.00 35.09 -14.17
CA ASP A 67 5.24 35.84 -14.32
C ASP A 67 6.38 35.25 -13.46
N LEU A 68 7.62 35.36 -13.95
CA LEU A 68 8.85 34.76 -13.40
C LEU A 68 9.38 35.38 -12.08
N VAL A 69 8.69 36.39 -11.49
CA VAL A 69 9.20 37.10 -10.30
C VAL A 69 8.19 36.98 -9.13
N GLN A 70 8.67 36.41 -8.01
CA GLN A 70 7.91 36.14 -6.78
C GLN A 70 7.37 37.43 -6.12
N ALA A 71 6.09 37.43 -5.72
CA ALA A 71 5.48 38.31 -4.71
C ALA A 71 4.18 37.67 -4.15
N PRO A 72 3.75 37.96 -2.88
CA PRO A 72 2.79 37.16 -2.12
C PRO A 72 1.31 37.43 -2.46
N ALA A 73 0.46 36.60 -1.87
CA ALA A 73 -0.90 36.21 -2.25
C ALA A 73 -2.01 37.28 -2.16
N GLY A 74 -2.82 37.37 -3.22
CA GLY A 74 -4.23 37.78 -3.26
C GLY A 74 -4.98 36.80 -4.20
N PRO A 75 -6.31 36.61 -4.10
CA PRO A 75 -7.02 35.35 -4.40
C PRO A 75 -6.45 34.65 -5.64
N THR A 76 -5.58 33.70 -5.34
CA THR A 76 -4.55 33.19 -6.25
C THR A 76 -5.08 31.98 -7.01
N SER A 77 -4.42 31.60 -8.11
CA SER A 77 -4.62 30.36 -8.89
C SER A 77 -5.10 29.10 -8.13
N ILE A 78 -4.86 29.00 -6.83
CA ILE A 78 -5.30 27.92 -5.95
C ILE A 78 -6.82 27.71 -5.93
N ASP A 79 -7.68 28.73 -5.88
CA ASP A 79 -9.14 28.53 -5.80
C ASP A 79 -9.69 27.82 -7.05
N LEU A 80 -9.11 28.12 -8.22
CA LEU A 80 -9.42 27.46 -9.48
C LEU A 80 -8.93 26.02 -9.51
N LEU A 81 -7.75 25.79 -8.95
CA LEU A 81 -7.20 24.45 -8.81
C LEU A 81 -8.07 23.61 -7.87
N LEU A 82 -8.57 24.17 -6.77
CA LEU A 82 -9.51 23.52 -5.85
C LEU A 82 -10.81 23.12 -6.56
N ILE A 83 -11.37 24.00 -7.39
CA ILE A 83 -12.60 23.74 -8.17
C ILE A 83 -12.40 22.66 -9.24
N ILE A 84 -11.25 22.66 -9.93
CA ILE A 84 -10.91 21.60 -10.89
C ILE A 84 -10.75 20.30 -10.13
N LEU A 85 -9.92 20.32 -9.08
CA LEU A 85 -9.71 19.20 -8.18
C LEU A 85 -11.05 18.62 -7.78
N GLU A 86 -12.03 19.43 -7.32
CA GLU A 86 -13.38 19.00 -6.84
C GLU A 86 -14.13 18.10 -7.81
N ARG A 87 -13.84 18.24 -9.10
CA ARG A 87 -14.44 17.48 -10.18
C ARG A 87 -13.58 16.30 -10.66
N LEU A 88 -12.34 16.19 -10.19
CA LEU A 88 -11.45 15.09 -10.52
C LEU A 88 -11.71 13.88 -9.62
N GLU A 89 -11.89 12.74 -10.28
CA GLU A 89 -11.80 11.43 -9.62
C GLU A 89 -10.38 11.19 -9.13
N LEU A 90 -10.22 10.30 -8.16
CA LEU A 90 -8.97 10.18 -7.42
C LEU A 90 -7.72 10.04 -8.30
N PRO A 91 -7.68 9.19 -9.33
CA PRO A 91 -6.46 9.04 -10.14
C PRO A 91 -6.12 10.32 -10.92
N HIS A 92 -7.13 11.06 -11.37
CA HIS A 92 -6.95 12.36 -12.01
C HIS A 92 -6.55 13.44 -11.00
N ALA A 93 -7.10 13.40 -9.78
CA ALA A 93 -6.75 14.31 -8.69
C ALA A 93 -5.30 14.09 -8.20
N LEU A 94 -4.85 12.84 -8.22
CA LEU A 94 -3.49 12.44 -7.91
C LEU A 94 -2.51 12.84 -9.03
N ALA A 95 -2.88 12.60 -10.29
CA ALA A 95 -2.12 13.08 -11.45
C ALA A 95 -2.01 14.62 -11.45
N PHE A 96 -3.10 15.31 -11.10
CA PHE A 96 -3.13 16.75 -10.90
C PHE A 96 -2.14 17.19 -9.82
N ALA A 97 -2.10 16.50 -8.68
CA ALA A 97 -1.16 16.79 -7.60
C ALA A 97 0.32 16.62 -8.01
N ALA A 98 0.59 15.77 -9.00
CA ALA A 98 1.94 15.47 -9.49
C ALA A 98 2.49 16.49 -10.51
N VAL A 99 1.68 17.45 -10.98
CA VAL A 99 2.06 18.38 -12.07
C VAL A 99 3.16 19.36 -11.64
N CYS A 100 2.96 20.06 -10.53
CA CYS A 100 3.94 21.02 -10.00
C CYS A 100 3.67 21.31 -8.51
N THR A 101 4.60 21.98 -7.83
CA THR A 101 4.49 22.30 -6.40
C THR A 101 3.23 23.11 -6.03
N THR A 102 2.76 23.98 -6.94
CA THR A 102 1.55 24.78 -6.71
C THR A 102 0.29 23.92 -6.76
N TRP A 103 0.22 22.97 -7.71
CA TRP A 103 -0.91 22.06 -7.87
C TRP A 103 -0.92 20.98 -6.80
N SER A 104 0.27 20.50 -6.42
CA SER A 104 0.46 19.65 -5.24
C SER A 104 -0.08 20.35 -3.98
N SER A 105 0.30 21.62 -3.76
CA SER A 105 -0.21 22.41 -2.64
C SER A 105 -1.72 22.61 -2.68
N ALA A 106 -2.29 22.85 -3.88
CA ALA A 106 -3.73 22.94 -4.06
C ALA A 106 -4.44 21.61 -3.80
N ALA A 107 -3.86 20.49 -4.24
CA ALA A 107 -4.39 19.15 -4.02
C ALA A 107 -4.37 18.80 -2.53
N THR A 108 -3.27 19.12 -1.83
CA THR A 108 -3.19 19.00 -0.37
C THR A 108 -4.24 19.88 0.32
N ALA A 109 -4.40 21.14 -0.10
CA ALA A 109 -5.42 22.04 0.43
C ALA A 109 -6.87 21.56 0.15
N ALA A 110 -7.09 20.87 -0.97
CA ALA A 110 -8.36 20.23 -1.34
C ALA A 110 -8.62 18.89 -0.65
N GLY A 111 -7.70 18.43 0.22
CA GLY A 111 -7.78 17.14 0.88
C GLY A 111 -7.67 15.96 -0.08
N VAL A 112 -6.89 16.06 -1.16
CA VAL A 112 -6.59 14.93 -2.05
C VAL A 112 -5.50 14.06 -1.42
N PRO A 113 -5.69 12.73 -1.37
CA PRO A 113 -6.84 12.00 -1.87
C PRO A 113 -8.12 12.15 -1.02
N ARG A 114 -9.25 12.41 -1.69
CA ARG A 114 -10.53 12.74 -1.04
C ARG A 114 -11.27 11.56 -0.44
N SER A 115 -11.02 10.37 -0.97
CA SER A 115 -11.63 9.14 -0.46
C SER A 115 -10.76 8.60 0.65
N ARG A 116 -11.32 8.50 1.86
CA ARG A 116 -10.72 7.74 2.97
C ARG A 116 -10.91 6.23 2.79
N THR A 117 -11.63 5.80 1.75
CA THR A 117 -11.89 4.39 1.47
C THR A 117 -10.61 3.71 1.03
N PRO A 118 -10.24 2.58 1.66
CA PRO A 118 -9.09 1.79 1.23
C PRO A 118 -9.26 1.30 -0.20
N TRP A 119 -8.18 1.34 -0.97
CA TRP A 119 -8.12 0.81 -2.32
C TRP A 119 -7.57 -0.61 -2.31
N ILE A 120 -7.91 -1.43 -3.29
CA ILE A 120 -7.25 -2.72 -3.50
C ILE A 120 -6.33 -2.58 -4.69
N MET A 121 -5.05 -2.94 -4.51
CA MET A 121 -4.17 -3.21 -5.65
C MET A 121 -4.11 -4.71 -5.88
N SER A 122 -4.43 -5.16 -7.10
CA SER A 122 -4.24 -6.55 -7.54
C SER A 122 -3.19 -6.65 -8.65
N TRP A 123 -2.37 -7.69 -8.56
CA TRP A 123 -1.43 -8.12 -9.59
C TRP A 123 -1.68 -9.58 -10.03
N GLY A 124 -2.86 -10.14 -9.74
CA GLY A 124 -3.20 -11.54 -10.03
C GLY A 124 -3.00 -11.94 -11.49
N ASN A 125 -3.42 -11.11 -12.44
CA ASN A 125 -3.27 -11.34 -13.89
C ASN A 125 -1.81 -11.46 -14.38
N HIS A 126 -0.85 -11.09 -13.53
CA HIS A 126 0.58 -11.14 -13.83
C HIS A 126 1.31 -12.30 -13.15
N VAL A 127 0.65 -13.08 -12.29
CA VAL A 127 1.30 -14.20 -11.59
C VAL A 127 1.69 -15.31 -12.57
N ASP A 128 0.81 -15.68 -13.51
CA ASP A 128 1.04 -16.71 -14.54
C ASP A 128 2.22 -16.37 -15.46
N LYS A 129 2.38 -15.08 -15.81
CA LYS A 129 3.46 -14.60 -16.69
C LYS A 129 4.82 -14.59 -16.01
N ARG A 130 4.91 -14.69 -14.68
CA ARG A 130 6.19 -14.73 -13.92
C ARG A 130 6.90 -16.08 -14.00
N LEU A 131 6.16 -17.13 -14.32
CA LEU A 131 6.73 -18.48 -14.50
C LEU A 131 7.34 -18.66 -15.90
N ASP A 132 7.14 -17.71 -16.83
CA ASP A 132 7.73 -17.70 -18.17
C ASP A 132 8.87 -16.68 -18.28
N GLU A 133 10.11 -17.17 -18.22
CA GLU A 133 11.36 -16.38 -18.24
C GLU A 133 11.49 -15.46 -19.48
N ARG A 134 10.82 -15.79 -20.59
CA ARG A 134 10.99 -15.11 -21.89
C ARG A 134 10.19 -13.82 -22.04
N ARG A 135 9.34 -13.46 -21.06
CA ARG A 135 8.40 -12.32 -21.15
C ARG A 135 8.52 -11.34 -19.97
N ARG A 136 9.74 -10.90 -19.65
CA ARG A 136 9.94 -9.81 -18.67
C ARG A 136 9.57 -8.46 -19.30
N SER A 137 8.29 -8.13 -19.26
CA SER A 137 7.71 -6.84 -19.63
C SER A 137 7.49 -5.95 -18.40
N ALA A 138 7.12 -4.70 -18.62
CA ALA A 138 6.52 -3.87 -17.58
C ALA A 138 5.31 -4.62 -16.94
N VAL A 139 5.13 -4.43 -15.63
CA VAL A 139 4.02 -5.02 -14.87
C VAL A 139 2.95 -3.94 -14.70
N THR A 140 1.69 -4.27 -14.99
CA THR A 140 0.56 -3.35 -14.79
C THR A 140 -0.36 -3.94 -13.75
N CYS A 141 -0.44 -3.31 -12.58
CA CYS A 141 -1.36 -3.71 -11.54
C CYS A 141 -2.70 -2.99 -11.74
N ASN A 142 -3.77 -3.65 -11.31
CA ASN A 142 -5.11 -3.07 -11.28
C ASN A 142 -5.38 -2.48 -9.89
N LEU A 143 -6.01 -1.32 -9.86
CA LEU A 143 -6.48 -0.63 -8.69
C LEU A 143 -8.01 -0.60 -8.70
N TYR A 144 -8.60 -1.02 -7.59
CA TYR A 144 -10.04 -1.09 -7.40
C TYR A 144 -10.44 -0.20 -6.22
N HIS A 145 -11.50 0.58 -6.43
CA HIS A 145 -12.16 1.32 -5.37
C HIS A 145 -13.44 0.56 -4.97
N PRO A 146 -13.68 0.26 -3.68
CA PRO A 146 -14.84 -0.53 -3.25
C PRO A 146 -16.22 0.04 -3.62
N ASP A 147 -16.31 1.35 -3.89
CA ASP A 147 -17.56 2.04 -4.26
C ASP A 147 -17.72 2.25 -5.76
N ASP A 148 -16.66 2.02 -6.54
CA ASP A 148 -16.75 2.18 -7.99
C ASP A 148 -17.57 1.02 -8.60
N ALA A 149 -18.33 1.32 -9.66
CA ALA A 149 -19.01 0.28 -10.43
C ALA A 149 -18.00 -0.79 -10.85
N VAL A 150 -18.41 -2.06 -10.82
CA VAL A 150 -17.55 -3.23 -11.07
C VAL A 150 -16.61 -3.05 -12.26
N ASP A 151 -17.03 -2.40 -13.33
CA ASP A 151 -16.23 -2.28 -14.56
C ASP A 151 -15.16 -1.17 -14.51
N LYS A 152 -15.11 -0.37 -13.45
CA LYS A 152 -14.19 0.77 -13.33
C LYS A 152 -12.92 0.34 -12.63
N ILE A 153 -11.89 0.10 -13.45
CA ILE A 153 -10.57 -0.38 -13.04
C ILE A 153 -9.55 0.68 -13.43
N TYR A 154 -8.65 1.02 -12.52
CA TYR A 154 -7.50 1.88 -12.82
C TYR A 154 -6.24 1.05 -12.91
N SER A 155 -5.32 1.45 -13.78
CA SER A 155 -4.09 0.71 -14.04
C SER A 155 -2.89 1.48 -13.56
N VAL A 156 -1.99 0.82 -12.82
CA VAL A 156 -0.69 1.36 -12.42
C VAL A 156 0.40 0.51 -13.05
N SER A 157 1.19 1.12 -13.92
CA SER A 157 2.30 0.45 -14.60
C SER A 157 3.62 0.71 -13.88
N PHE A 158 4.38 -0.36 -13.72
CA PHE A 158 5.70 -0.37 -13.13
C PHE A 158 6.74 -0.58 -14.23
N PRO A 159 7.85 0.19 -14.24
CA PRO A 159 8.96 -0.05 -15.13
C PRO A 159 9.42 -1.50 -15.10
N LYS A 160 10.04 -1.95 -16.21
CA LYS A 160 10.60 -3.29 -16.28
C LYS A 160 11.60 -3.50 -15.13
N GLY A 161 11.41 -4.58 -14.40
CA GLY A 161 12.28 -5.04 -13.31
C GLY A 161 12.13 -4.32 -11.98
N SER A 162 11.16 -3.41 -11.84
CA SER A 162 10.90 -2.71 -10.57
C SER A 162 9.85 -3.37 -9.68
N PHE A 163 9.13 -4.37 -10.17
CA PHE A 163 8.04 -5.03 -9.43
C PHE A 163 8.01 -6.53 -9.74
N VAL A 164 8.29 -7.33 -8.72
CA VAL A 164 8.10 -8.78 -8.69
C VAL A 164 6.94 -9.14 -7.79
N ALA A 165 6.86 -8.56 -6.60
CA ALA A 165 5.80 -8.83 -5.64
C ALA A 165 5.66 -7.65 -4.65
N CYS A 166 4.55 -7.62 -3.93
CA CYS A 166 4.29 -6.65 -2.88
C CYS A 166 4.23 -7.37 -1.53
N TYR A 167 4.82 -6.78 -0.50
CA TYR A 167 4.92 -7.33 0.85
C TYR A 167 4.36 -6.41 1.92
N GLY A 168 3.94 -5.21 1.55
CA GLY A 168 3.49 -4.23 2.52
C GLY A 168 2.76 -3.09 1.86
N ALA A 169 1.80 -2.54 2.60
CA ALA A 169 1.23 -1.24 2.32
C ALA A 169 1.06 -0.50 3.65
N SER A 170 1.59 0.72 3.74
CA SER A 170 1.50 1.55 4.95
C SER A 170 1.50 3.00 4.54
N HIS A 171 0.59 3.82 5.09
CA HIS A 171 0.66 5.26 4.94
C HIS A 171 0.61 5.75 3.47
N GLY A 172 -0.13 5.04 2.61
CA GLY A 172 -0.17 5.28 1.16
C GLY A 172 1.07 4.83 0.37
N TRP A 173 2.04 4.19 1.02
CA TRP A 173 3.24 3.62 0.39
C TRP A 173 3.12 2.10 0.29
N LEU A 174 3.64 1.56 -0.80
CA LEU A 174 3.79 0.13 -1.06
C LEU A 174 5.23 -0.30 -0.75
N VAL A 175 5.41 -1.54 -0.33
CA VAL A 175 6.73 -2.17 -0.18
C VAL A 175 6.84 -3.29 -1.20
N LEU A 176 7.70 -3.08 -2.19
CA LEU A 176 7.80 -3.90 -3.40
C LEU A 176 9.14 -4.60 -3.45
N ALA A 177 9.19 -5.86 -3.87
CA ALA A 177 10.43 -6.49 -4.30
C ALA A 177 10.67 -6.22 -5.78
N ASN A 178 11.89 -5.88 -6.16
CA ASN A 178 12.31 -5.75 -7.55
C ASN A 178 12.91 -7.06 -8.10
N ASP A 179 13.38 -7.07 -9.36
CA ASP A 179 13.95 -8.27 -10.01
C ASP A 179 15.20 -8.82 -9.32
N LEU A 180 15.88 -8.00 -8.52
CA LEU A 180 17.04 -8.40 -7.72
C LEU A 180 16.66 -8.84 -6.31
N SER A 181 15.36 -8.97 -6.01
CA SER A 181 14.82 -9.17 -4.65
C SER A 181 15.03 -8.01 -3.67
N ASN A 182 15.57 -6.87 -4.10
CA ASN A 182 15.72 -5.75 -3.19
C ASN A 182 14.36 -5.09 -2.97
N LEU A 183 14.08 -4.72 -1.72
CA LEU A 183 12.86 -4.00 -1.41
C LEU A 183 12.95 -2.53 -1.81
N VAL A 184 11.83 -1.97 -2.25
CA VAL A 184 11.68 -0.57 -2.62
C VAL A 184 10.36 -0.06 -2.07
N LEU A 185 10.40 1.11 -1.43
CA LEU A 185 9.19 1.83 -1.07
C LEU A 185 8.69 2.58 -2.31
N HIS A 186 7.44 2.34 -2.70
CA HIS A 186 6.83 3.02 -3.84
C HIS A 186 5.55 3.72 -3.42
N ASN A 187 5.43 4.99 -3.81
CA ASN A 187 4.20 5.72 -3.66
C ASN A 187 3.46 5.73 -5.02
N PRO A 188 2.34 4.98 -5.17
CA PRO A 188 1.66 4.85 -6.47
C PRO A 188 0.99 6.14 -6.96
N VAL A 189 0.92 7.16 -6.11
CA VAL A 189 0.34 8.47 -6.41
C VAL A 189 1.39 9.41 -6.97
N THR A 190 2.50 9.55 -6.25
CA THR A 190 3.57 10.50 -6.57
C THR A 190 4.66 9.87 -7.44
N LEU A 191 4.60 8.56 -7.65
CA LEU A 191 5.61 7.73 -8.30
C LEU A 191 6.97 7.78 -7.60
N ALA A 192 7.02 8.31 -6.38
CA ALA A 192 8.25 8.36 -5.59
C ALA A 192 8.70 6.94 -5.24
N MET A 193 10.01 6.72 -5.38
CA MET A 193 10.68 5.45 -5.13
C MET A 193 11.81 5.68 -4.13
N ILE A 194 11.85 4.87 -3.07
CA ILE A 194 12.95 4.88 -2.11
C ILE A 194 13.52 3.48 -2.01
N PRO A 195 14.74 3.24 -2.51
CA PRO A 195 15.38 1.94 -2.41
C PRO A 195 15.69 1.62 -0.94
N LEU A 196 15.45 0.38 -0.53
CA LEU A 196 15.89 -0.16 0.75
C LEU A 196 17.20 -0.95 0.55
N PRO A 197 17.92 -1.29 1.63
CA PRO A 197 19.17 -2.03 1.53
C PRO A 197 18.99 -3.38 0.82
N PRO A 198 20.04 -3.90 0.18
CA PRO A 198 19.93 -5.08 -0.67
C PRO A 198 19.64 -6.35 0.14
N ILE A 199 19.05 -7.35 -0.52
CA ILE A 199 18.79 -8.66 0.09
C ILE A 199 20.09 -9.34 0.57
N THR A 200 21.22 -9.04 -0.07
CA THR A 200 22.54 -9.57 0.25
C THR A 200 23.14 -9.04 1.55
N ASP A 201 22.47 -8.10 2.23
CA ASP A 201 22.84 -7.72 3.60
C ASP A 201 22.54 -8.84 4.62
N PHE A 202 21.63 -9.76 4.30
CA PHE A 202 21.32 -10.89 5.16
C PHE A 202 22.37 -11.98 4.98
N ALA A 203 23.02 -12.38 6.08
CA ALA A 203 24.07 -13.40 6.07
C ALA A 203 23.63 -14.75 5.49
N CYS A 204 22.32 -15.05 5.50
CA CYS A 204 21.78 -16.26 4.92
C CYS A 204 21.66 -16.21 3.38
N VAL A 205 21.99 -15.08 2.72
CA VAL A 205 21.87 -14.90 1.26
C VAL A 205 23.22 -14.52 0.66
N GLU A 206 23.75 -15.39 -0.20
CA GLU A 206 24.97 -15.15 -0.97
C GLU A 206 24.64 -14.91 -2.45
N ALA A 207 25.23 -13.87 -3.05
CA ALA A 207 25.11 -13.57 -4.48
C ALA A 207 26.23 -14.23 -5.27
N VAL A 208 25.86 -15.04 -6.27
CA VAL A 208 26.81 -15.72 -7.16
C VAL A 208 26.81 -15.04 -8.52
N TYR A 209 28.00 -14.64 -8.97
CA TYR A 209 28.21 -13.90 -10.20
C TYR A 209 28.94 -14.75 -11.24
N GLY A 210 28.53 -14.62 -12.50
CA GLY A 210 29.12 -15.36 -13.62
C GLY A 210 30.50 -14.85 -14.02
N SER A 211 31.32 -15.74 -14.58
CA SER A 211 32.73 -15.47 -14.90
C SER A 211 32.95 -14.54 -16.09
N GLU A 212 32.01 -14.45 -17.04
CA GLU A 212 32.23 -13.75 -18.32
C GLU A 212 31.80 -12.27 -18.29
N GLU A 213 30.79 -11.90 -17.51
CA GLU A 213 30.22 -10.55 -17.52
C GLU A 213 29.97 -9.95 -16.13
N GLY A 214 30.24 -10.68 -15.03
CA GLY A 214 29.97 -10.20 -13.67
C GLY A 214 28.47 -10.00 -13.38
N ASN A 215 27.60 -10.56 -14.22
CA ASN A 215 26.14 -10.54 -14.00
C ASN A 215 25.77 -11.49 -12.86
N LEU A 216 24.75 -11.10 -12.08
CA LEU A 216 24.18 -11.96 -11.06
C LEU A 216 23.53 -13.18 -11.73
N GLU A 217 24.01 -14.38 -11.42
CA GLU A 217 23.44 -15.63 -11.92
C GLU A 217 22.32 -16.15 -11.02
N HIS A 218 22.57 -16.20 -9.71
CA HIS A 218 21.65 -16.72 -8.72
C HIS A 218 22.04 -16.30 -7.31
N TYR A 219 21.11 -16.48 -6.38
CA TYR A 219 21.36 -16.45 -4.95
C TYR A 219 21.48 -17.86 -4.39
N LEU A 220 22.36 -18.03 -3.41
CA LEU A 220 22.44 -19.21 -2.55
C LEU A 220 21.90 -18.84 -1.17
N LEU A 221 20.96 -19.64 -0.66
CA LEU A 221 20.56 -19.60 0.74
C LEU A 221 21.47 -20.52 1.57
N GLU A 222 21.60 -20.26 2.87
CA GLU A 222 22.41 -21.07 3.82
C GLU A 222 22.16 -22.59 3.75
N THR A 223 20.98 -23.01 3.30
CA THR A 223 20.63 -24.42 3.03
C THR A 223 21.23 -25.00 1.74
N ASN A 224 22.15 -24.28 1.07
CA ASN A 224 22.66 -24.55 -0.28
C ASN A 224 21.58 -24.64 -1.36
N SER A 225 20.41 -24.05 -1.10
CA SER A 225 19.33 -23.97 -2.09
C SER A 225 19.58 -22.81 -3.04
N ARG A 226 19.58 -23.10 -4.35
CA ARG A 226 19.81 -22.13 -5.42
C ARG A 226 18.50 -21.48 -5.87
N PHE A 227 18.48 -20.15 -5.93
CA PHE A 227 17.34 -19.38 -6.41
C PHE A 227 17.75 -18.34 -7.45
N GLU A 228 16.99 -18.26 -8.53
CA GLU A 228 17.04 -17.07 -9.39
C GLU A 228 16.61 -15.83 -8.59
N ALA A 229 17.20 -14.68 -8.93
CA ALA A 229 17.02 -13.46 -8.17
C ALA A 229 15.54 -13.10 -7.96
N TYR A 230 14.73 -13.06 -9.01
CA TYR A 230 13.31 -12.72 -8.86
C TYR A 230 12.52 -13.79 -8.08
N ARG A 231 12.89 -15.08 -8.21
CA ARG A 231 12.18 -16.18 -7.51
C ARG A 231 12.40 -16.09 -6.01
N LEU A 232 13.61 -15.77 -5.57
CA LEU A 232 13.87 -15.53 -4.15
C LEU A 232 12.97 -14.39 -3.65
N GLY A 233 12.84 -13.33 -4.44
CA GLY A 233 12.06 -12.14 -4.11
C GLY A 233 10.58 -12.42 -3.90
N ILE A 234 10.01 -13.45 -4.55
CA ILE A 234 8.61 -13.91 -4.39
C ILE A 234 8.37 -14.55 -3.01
N TRP A 235 9.37 -15.18 -2.42
CA TRP A 235 9.20 -16.05 -1.25
C TRP A 235 9.90 -15.54 0.02
N PHE A 236 11.00 -14.80 -0.15
CA PHE A 236 11.89 -14.45 0.95
C PHE A 236 11.18 -13.59 2.00
N TYR A 237 10.36 -12.64 1.55
CA TYR A 237 9.60 -11.76 2.43
C TYR A 237 8.18 -12.28 2.67
N GLN A 238 7.65 -12.06 3.88
CA GLN A 238 6.26 -12.37 4.21
C GLN A 238 5.44 -11.11 4.51
N LYS A 239 6.05 -10.10 5.14
CA LYS A 239 5.37 -8.81 5.41
C LYS A 239 6.36 -7.68 5.65
N ALA A 240 5.96 -6.45 5.33
CA ALA A 240 6.66 -5.22 5.65
C ALA A 240 5.70 -4.13 6.16
N VAL A 241 6.09 -3.46 7.24
CA VAL A 241 5.30 -2.35 7.85
C VAL A 241 6.21 -1.16 8.14
N LEU A 242 5.68 0.03 7.86
CA LEU A 242 6.35 1.30 8.14
C LEU A 242 5.85 1.89 9.47
N SER A 243 6.74 2.55 10.22
CA SER A 243 6.36 3.29 11.43
C SER A 243 5.55 4.56 11.13
N CYS A 244 5.86 5.24 10.03
CA CYS A 244 5.15 6.43 9.56
C CYS A 244 5.36 6.65 8.06
N SER A 245 4.65 7.62 7.48
CA SER A 245 4.78 7.97 6.06
C SER A 245 6.16 8.57 5.73
N PRO A 246 6.91 8.03 4.76
CA PRO A 246 8.15 8.63 4.24
C PRO A 246 7.94 10.04 3.69
N SER A 247 6.74 10.37 3.20
CA SER A 247 6.40 11.69 2.66
C SER A 247 6.45 12.82 3.69
N ARG A 248 6.48 12.53 5.00
CA ARG A 248 6.57 13.54 6.06
C ARG A 248 7.99 14.07 6.28
N GLY A 249 8.99 13.58 5.53
CA GLY A 249 10.37 14.03 5.63
C GLY A 249 11.05 13.70 6.97
N GLY A 250 10.50 12.76 7.74
CA GLY A 250 11.01 12.35 9.05
C GLY A 250 11.63 10.95 9.06
N ASP A 251 12.24 10.58 10.20
CA ASP A 251 12.85 9.28 10.46
C ASP A 251 11.77 8.19 10.56
N TYR A 252 11.47 7.54 9.43
CA TYR A 252 10.65 6.34 9.42
C TYR A 252 11.51 5.10 9.60
N VAL A 253 10.87 4.01 10.01
CA VAL A 253 11.49 2.68 10.13
C VAL A 253 10.66 1.71 9.31
N VAL A 254 11.32 0.84 8.56
CA VAL A 254 10.71 -0.30 7.89
C VAL A 254 11.05 -1.55 8.68
N MET A 255 10.04 -2.27 9.16
CA MET A 255 10.20 -3.59 9.76
C MET A 255 9.69 -4.66 8.79
N ILE A 256 10.44 -5.74 8.64
CA ILE A 256 10.11 -6.85 7.75
C ILE A 256 10.11 -8.18 8.50
N ILE A 257 9.19 -9.05 8.08
CA ILE A 257 9.18 -10.48 8.38
C ILE A 257 9.66 -11.19 7.12
N HIS A 258 10.69 -12.02 7.25
CA HIS A 258 11.34 -12.69 6.13
C HIS A 258 11.90 -14.06 6.54
N ASN A 259 12.49 -14.76 5.56
CA ASN A 259 13.09 -16.09 5.70
C ASN A 259 12.11 -17.09 6.34
N ASN A 260 11.05 -17.45 5.61
CA ASN A 260 9.96 -18.35 6.07
C ASN A 260 9.19 -17.88 7.32
N GLY A 261 9.31 -16.61 7.66
CA GLY A 261 8.74 -15.99 8.85
C GLY A 261 9.58 -16.17 10.11
N GLU A 262 10.78 -16.71 10.02
CA GLU A 262 11.62 -16.96 11.18
C GLU A 262 12.39 -15.71 11.60
N TRP A 263 12.60 -14.75 10.68
CA TRP A 263 13.43 -13.59 10.93
C TRP A 263 12.61 -12.30 10.96
N LEU A 264 12.95 -11.44 11.92
CA LEU A 264 12.46 -10.08 12.02
C LEU A 264 13.65 -9.14 11.84
N SER A 265 13.56 -8.23 10.86
CA SER A 265 14.61 -7.25 10.58
C SER A 265 14.03 -5.86 10.40
N PHE A 266 14.85 -4.83 10.57
CA PHE A 266 14.45 -3.45 10.34
C PHE A 266 15.57 -2.60 9.74
N VAL A 267 15.17 -1.46 9.18
CA VAL A 267 16.07 -0.40 8.73
C VAL A 267 15.44 0.96 9.04
N LYS A 268 16.23 1.90 9.55
CA LYS A 268 15.79 3.30 9.73
C LYS A 268 16.06 4.11 8.46
N ALA A 269 15.30 5.17 8.26
CA ALA A 269 15.49 6.10 7.14
C ALA A 269 16.96 6.53 7.02
N GLY A 270 17.49 6.52 5.80
CA GLY A 270 18.88 6.89 5.50
C GLY A 270 19.94 5.85 5.86
N GLN A 271 19.60 4.77 6.58
CA GLN A 271 20.54 3.68 6.83
C GLN A 271 20.71 2.81 5.58
N SER A 272 21.94 2.35 5.35
CA SER A 272 22.31 1.57 4.17
C SER A 272 22.38 0.07 4.41
N LYS A 273 22.01 -0.42 5.60
CA LYS A 273 22.08 -1.84 5.96
C LYS A 273 20.88 -2.30 6.77
N TRP A 274 20.41 -3.51 6.49
CA TRP A 274 19.44 -4.20 7.33
C TRP A 274 20.02 -4.59 8.69
N GLN A 275 19.22 -4.45 9.74
CA GLN A 275 19.54 -4.93 11.09
C GLN A 275 18.59 -6.07 11.46
N VAL A 276 19.14 -7.22 11.84
CA VAL A 276 18.35 -8.35 12.34
C VAL A 276 17.96 -8.08 13.79
N ALA A 277 16.66 -7.98 14.05
CA ALA A 277 16.12 -7.79 15.40
C ALA A 277 15.96 -9.13 16.13
N SER A 278 15.44 -10.15 15.45
CA SER A 278 15.15 -11.46 16.05
C SER A 278 15.21 -12.57 15.02
N THR A 279 15.61 -13.75 15.47
CA THR A 279 15.55 -15.01 14.72
C THR A 279 14.90 -16.06 15.63
N LEU A 280 13.78 -16.62 15.19
CA LEU A 280 13.09 -17.69 15.88
C LEU A 280 13.79 -19.04 15.66
N SER A 281 13.60 -19.95 16.61
CA SER A 281 14.01 -21.34 16.52
C SER A 281 12.87 -22.23 17.01
N GLY A 282 12.93 -23.53 16.71
CA GLY A 282 11.93 -24.50 17.20
C GLY A 282 10.62 -24.54 16.41
N GLY A 283 10.60 -24.10 15.15
CA GLY A 283 9.49 -24.30 14.20
C GLY A 283 8.33 -23.30 14.31
N ASP A 284 8.41 -22.30 15.19
CA ASP A 284 7.49 -21.15 15.19
C ASP A 284 7.89 -20.13 14.12
N ARG A 285 6.97 -19.24 13.75
CA ARG A 285 7.19 -18.19 12.74
C ARG A 285 6.36 -16.95 13.04
N TYR A 286 6.88 -15.78 12.77
CA TYR A 286 6.12 -14.54 12.74
C TYR A 286 5.08 -14.57 11.61
N LEU A 287 3.86 -14.18 11.93
CA LEU A 287 2.75 -14.09 10.97
C LEU A 287 2.35 -12.66 10.65
N ASP A 288 2.53 -11.74 11.60
CA ASP A 288 2.23 -10.33 11.40
C ASP A 288 3.10 -9.41 12.26
N CYS A 289 3.30 -8.19 11.78
CA CYS A 289 3.86 -7.09 12.54
C CYS A 289 3.03 -5.82 12.32
N ALA A 290 2.97 -4.96 13.33
CA ALA A 290 2.22 -3.70 13.28
C ALA A 290 2.95 -2.62 14.08
N TYR A 291 2.78 -1.36 13.67
CA TYR A 291 3.27 -0.23 14.44
C TYR A 291 2.13 0.35 15.29
N HIS A 292 2.28 0.30 16.61
CA HIS A 292 1.25 0.68 17.57
C HIS A 292 1.86 1.51 18.69
N LYS A 293 1.30 2.71 18.92
CA LYS A 293 1.71 3.64 19.99
C LYS A 293 3.23 3.85 20.08
N GLY A 294 3.86 4.12 18.93
CA GLY A 294 5.28 4.43 18.86
C GLY A 294 6.21 3.21 18.83
N ARG A 295 5.69 1.99 18.88
CA ARG A 295 6.50 0.76 18.94
C ARG A 295 6.02 -0.29 17.95
N PHE A 296 6.94 -1.10 17.47
CA PHE A 296 6.58 -2.27 16.67
C PHE A 296 6.12 -3.41 17.57
N HIS A 297 5.10 -4.12 17.12
CA HIS A 297 4.64 -5.35 17.73
C HIS A 297 4.67 -6.45 16.68
N ALA A 298 5.12 -7.65 17.03
CA ALA A 298 5.14 -8.80 16.14
C ALA A 298 4.43 -9.98 16.82
N VAL A 299 3.71 -10.79 16.05
CA VAL A 299 2.98 -11.95 16.55
C VAL A 299 3.39 -13.22 15.82
N THR A 300 3.62 -14.30 16.57
CA THR A 300 3.99 -15.60 16.01
C THR A 300 2.79 -16.52 15.77
N LEU A 301 2.97 -17.60 15.03
CA LEU A 301 1.96 -18.64 14.78
C LEU A 301 1.42 -19.22 16.09
N HIS A 302 2.29 -19.49 17.06
CA HIS A 302 1.89 -19.93 18.40
C HIS A 302 1.26 -18.82 19.25
N GLY A 303 1.25 -17.59 18.75
CA GLY A 303 0.57 -16.45 19.34
C GLY A 303 1.38 -15.68 20.36
N MET A 304 2.70 -15.89 20.43
CA MET A 304 3.59 -15.01 21.20
C MET A 304 3.53 -13.61 20.60
N VAL A 305 3.36 -12.58 21.44
CA VAL A 305 3.42 -11.18 21.00
C VAL A 305 4.66 -10.54 21.61
N GLU A 306 5.47 -9.95 20.75
CA GLU A 306 6.68 -9.23 21.12
C GLU A 306 6.49 -7.74 20.83
N LYS A 307 7.05 -6.92 21.70
CA LYS A 307 7.07 -5.47 21.57
C LYS A 307 8.51 -5.00 21.44
N TRP A 308 8.74 -4.17 20.45
CA TRP A 308 10.05 -3.72 20.01
C TRP A 308 10.16 -2.20 20.13
N ASP A 309 11.12 -1.76 20.93
CA ASP A 309 11.55 -0.36 20.98
C ASP A 309 12.89 -0.25 20.26
N LEU A 310 12.86 0.46 19.13
CA LEU A 310 13.99 0.59 18.22
C LEU A 310 14.75 1.91 18.43
N ASP A 311 14.26 2.80 19.30
CA ASP A 311 14.82 4.14 19.54
C ASP A 311 15.70 4.20 20.79
N GLY A 312 16.03 3.05 21.39
CA GLY A 312 16.93 2.93 22.53
C GLY A 312 18.31 3.54 22.27
N ALA A 313 18.50 4.78 22.71
CA ALA A 313 19.62 5.66 22.38
C ALA A 313 21.00 5.25 22.94
N SER A 314 21.20 4.02 23.40
CA SER A 314 22.50 3.59 23.96
C SER A 314 22.80 2.08 23.94
N ASN A 315 21.81 1.18 23.81
CA ASN A 315 22.03 -0.28 23.93
C ASN A 315 21.46 -1.12 22.76
N GLY A 316 21.08 -0.49 21.64
CA GLY A 316 20.47 -1.18 20.50
C GLY A 316 18.97 -1.46 20.67
N PRO A 317 18.35 -2.21 19.75
CA PRO A 317 16.92 -2.51 19.80
C PRO A 317 16.59 -3.36 21.03
N THR A 318 15.53 -3.00 21.75
CA THR A 318 15.08 -3.74 22.93
C THR A 318 13.81 -4.53 22.62
N ARG A 319 13.78 -5.77 23.11
CA ARG A 319 12.67 -6.71 22.98
C ARG A 319 12.03 -6.92 24.34
N GLU A 320 10.72 -6.73 24.40
CA GLU A 320 9.88 -7.11 25.52
C GLU A 320 8.93 -8.21 25.04
N VAL A 321 8.96 -9.38 25.67
CA VAL A 321 7.93 -10.41 25.43
C VAL A 321 6.67 -9.92 26.12
N PHE A 322 5.78 -9.32 25.33
CA PHE A 322 4.55 -8.73 25.81
C PHE A 322 3.51 -9.81 26.17
N TYR A 323 3.55 -10.95 25.47
CA TYR A 323 2.69 -12.09 25.74
C TYR A 323 3.37 -13.41 25.32
N ALA A 324 3.52 -14.34 26.25
CA ALA A 324 4.13 -15.65 25.99
C ALA A 324 3.18 -16.59 25.22
N ALA A 325 3.74 -17.42 24.33
CA ALA A 325 2.98 -18.45 23.63
C ALA A 325 2.26 -19.35 24.64
N ARG A 326 0.97 -19.62 24.39
CA ARG A 326 0.21 -20.67 25.08
C ARG A 326 -0.26 -21.66 24.03
N PRO A 327 -0.25 -22.98 24.31
CA PRO A 327 -0.86 -23.97 23.44
C PRO A 327 -2.29 -23.53 23.13
N TYR A 328 -2.61 -23.41 21.84
CA TYR A 328 -3.96 -23.10 21.44
C TYR A 328 -4.85 -24.29 21.81
N GLY A 329 -5.63 -24.14 22.89
CA GLY A 329 -6.59 -25.15 23.35
C GLY A 329 -7.94 -25.11 22.62
N GLY A 330 -8.03 -24.35 21.52
CA GLY A 330 -9.26 -24.24 20.73
C GLY A 330 -9.37 -25.30 19.63
N LEU A 331 -10.58 -25.48 19.10
CA LEU A 331 -10.98 -26.59 18.21
C LEU A 331 -10.50 -26.49 16.73
N GLY A 332 -9.68 -25.50 16.36
CA GLY A 332 -9.36 -25.22 14.94
C GLY A 332 -7.89 -24.86 14.65
N LEU A 333 -7.37 -25.28 13.49
CA LEU A 333 -6.03 -24.95 13.02
C LEU A 333 -5.90 -23.44 12.78
N ILE A 334 -4.87 -22.79 13.33
CA ILE A 334 -4.58 -21.37 13.06
C ILE A 334 -4.01 -21.22 11.64
N LEU A 335 -4.72 -20.49 10.80
CA LEU A 335 -4.31 -20.19 9.43
C LEU A 335 -3.41 -18.95 9.39
N THR A 336 -3.89 -17.84 9.96
CA THR A 336 -3.10 -16.60 10.08
C THR A 336 -3.51 -15.81 11.32
N ARG A 337 -2.65 -14.87 11.72
CA ARG A 337 -2.89 -13.88 12.79
C ARG A 337 -2.59 -12.50 12.25
N HIS A 338 -3.33 -11.52 12.73
CA HIS A 338 -3.11 -10.12 12.41
C HIS A 338 -3.15 -9.26 13.68
N LEU A 339 -2.26 -8.27 13.75
CA LEU A 339 -2.27 -7.24 14.78
C LEU A 339 -2.92 -5.98 14.21
N VAL A 340 -3.86 -5.39 14.95
CA VAL A 340 -4.63 -4.24 14.49
C VAL A 340 -4.69 -3.17 15.57
N SER A 341 -4.17 -1.99 15.26
CA SER A 341 -4.37 -0.81 16.09
C SER A 341 -5.79 -0.27 15.91
N THR A 342 -6.46 0.03 17.01
CA THR A 342 -7.80 0.63 17.00
C THR A 342 -7.76 2.13 17.28
N PRO A 343 -8.72 2.92 16.79
CA PRO A 343 -8.79 4.35 17.06
C PRO A 343 -8.94 4.70 18.55
N TRP A 344 -9.56 3.84 19.35
CA TRP A 344 -9.66 3.99 20.81
C TRP A 344 -8.42 3.51 21.59
N GLY A 345 -7.34 3.14 20.88
CA GLY A 345 -6.03 2.90 21.49
C GLY A 345 -5.76 1.48 21.97
N ASP A 346 -6.60 0.51 21.62
CA ASP A 346 -6.32 -0.91 21.87
C ASP A 346 -5.53 -1.54 20.72
N LEU A 347 -4.72 -2.55 21.06
CA LEU A 347 -4.13 -3.46 20.09
C LEU A 347 -4.95 -4.75 20.09
N LEU A 348 -5.54 -5.07 18.95
CA LEU A 348 -6.28 -6.30 18.75
C LEU A 348 -5.40 -7.33 18.05
N GLN A 349 -5.60 -8.59 18.40
CA GLN A 349 -5.15 -9.73 17.63
C GLN A 349 -6.36 -10.40 17.00
N VAL A 350 -6.35 -10.50 15.69
CA VAL A 350 -7.36 -11.19 14.90
C VAL A 350 -6.77 -12.49 14.37
N ARG A 351 -7.47 -13.61 14.51
CA ARG A 351 -6.99 -14.93 14.07
C ARG A 351 -7.98 -15.50 13.07
N ALA A 352 -7.49 -15.92 11.91
CA ALA A 352 -8.25 -16.76 11.00
C ALA A 352 -7.99 -18.22 11.36
N ILE A 353 -9.06 -18.99 11.56
CA ILE A 353 -8.99 -20.40 11.94
C ILE A 353 -9.77 -21.27 10.96
N LEU A 354 -9.31 -22.50 10.80
CA LEU A 354 -10.09 -23.55 10.16
C LEU A 354 -11.27 -23.92 11.08
N ALA A 355 -12.48 -23.85 10.56
CA ALA A 355 -13.72 -24.06 11.30
C ALA A 355 -14.73 -24.87 10.47
N HIS A 356 -14.62 -26.20 10.50
CA HIS A 356 -15.44 -27.12 9.68
C HIS A 356 -16.96 -27.01 9.90
N HIS A 357 -17.40 -26.42 11.02
CA HIS A 357 -18.82 -26.22 11.31
C HIS A 357 -19.40 -24.96 10.66
N TYR A 358 -18.56 -24.10 10.07
CA TYR A 358 -19.01 -22.93 9.32
C TYR A 358 -19.19 -23.30 7.84
N PRO A 359 -20.17 -22.69 7.14
CA PRO A 359 -20.46 -22.99 5.73
C PRO A 359 -19.22 -22.91 4.82
N ASP A 360 -18.35 -21.94 5.09
CA ASP A 360 -17.14 -21.66 4.32
C ASP A 360 -15.87 -22.27 4.94
N GLY A 361 -15.98 -23.05 6.01
CA GLY A 361 -14.84 -23.70 6.66
C GLY A 361 -13.84 -22.76 7.34
N ILE A 362 -14.10 -21.46 7.41
CA ILE A 362 -13.20 -20.43 7.96
C ILE A 362 -13.98 -19.58 8.98
N ALA A 363 -13.34 -19.28 10.11
CA ALA A 363 -13.87 -18.33 11.08
C ALA A 363 -12.79 -17.36 11.54
N PHE A 364 -13.21 -16.17 11.97
CA PHE A 364 -12.33 -15.18 12.57
C PHE A 364 -12.62 -15.00 14.06
N GLN A 365 -11.56 -14.90 14.86
CA GLN A 365 -11.63 -14.62 16.29
C GLN A 365 -10.85 -13.35 16.60
N ILE A 366 -11.45 -12.46 17.39
CA ILE A 366 -10.84 -11.19 17.80
C ILE A 366 -10.55 -11.26 19.31
N CYS A 367 -9.31 -10.97 19.69
CA CYS A 367 -8.86 -10.88 21.08
C CYS A 367 -8.16 -9.55 21.30
N LYS A 368 -8.38 -8.91 22.45
CA LYS A 368 -7.55 -7.77 22.88
C LYS A 368 -6.21 -8.26 23.39
N VAL A 369 -5.12 -7.62 22.96
CA VAL A 369 -3.76 -7.87 23.50
C VAL A 369 -3.60 -7.01 24.77
N ASP A 370 -3.50 -7.65 25.92
CA ASP A 370 -3.32 -7.01 27.25
C ASP A 370 -1.96 -7.46 27.83
N PRO A 371 -1.24 -6.60 28.58
CA PRO A 371 -0.02 -6.99 29.30
C PRO A 371 -0.18 -8.24 30.18
N ASP A 372 -1.37 -8.43 30.77
CA ASP A 372 -1.66 -9.59 31.63
C ASP A 372 -2.07 -10.86 30.84
N GLY A 373 -2.19 -10.75 29.51
CA GLY A 373 -2.62 -11.84 28.63
C GLY A 373 -3.54 -11.41 27.48
N CYS A 374 -3.70 -12.23 26.44
CA CYS A 374 -4.90 -12.05 25.59
C CYS A 374 -6.15 -12.31 26.44
N LYS A 375 -6.99 -11.29 26.67
CA LYS A 375 -8.34 -11.52 27.18
C LYS A 375 -9.08 -12.40 26.17
N GLY A 376 -9.97 -13.28 26.67
CA GLY A 376 -10.69 -14.26 25.84
C GLY A 376 -11.33 -13.64 24.60
N VAL A 377 -11.74 -14.48 23.63
CA VAL A 377 -12.41 -14.01 22.40
C VAL A 377 -13.49 -13.01 22.79
N VAL A 378 -13.36 -11.78 22.29
CA VAL A 378 -14.26 -10.71 22.68
C VAL A 378 -15.52 -10.86 21.82
N GLN A 379 -16.66 -11.12 22.46
CA GLN A 379 -17.96 -11.18 21.78
C GLN A 379 -18.76 -9.90 22.06
N GLU A 380 -19.42 -9.43 21.01
CA GLU A 380 -20.29 -8.23 20.90
C GLU A 380 -19.59 -6.86 20.87
N ASN A 381 -19.97 -6.03 19.89
CA ASN A 381 -19.64 -4.60 19.74
C ASN A 381 -18.16 -4.17 19.78
N VAL A 382 -17.22 -5.12 19.67
CA VAL A 382 -15.77 -4.87 19.69
C VAL A 382 -15.32 -3.83 18.67
N LEU A 383 -15.98 -3.80 17.52
CA LEU A 383 -15.65 -2.89 16.43
C LEU A 383 -16.52 -1.63 16.41
N MET A 384 -17.51 -1.48 17.30
CA MET A 384 -18.48 -0.38 17.22
C MET A 384 -18.94 -0.19 15.76
N ASP A 385 -18.90 1.02 15.21
CA ASP A 385 -19.19 1.34 13.81
C ASP A 385 -17.97 1.23 12.86
N HIS A 386 -17.04 0.32 13.14
CA HIS A 386 -15.80 0.15 12.36
C HIS A 386 -15.75 -1.19 11.61
N ALA A 387 -14.88 -1.22 10.61
CA ALA A 387 -14.48 -2.41 9.87
C ALA A 387 -12.97 -2.63 9.96
N LEU A 388 -12.54 -3.89 9.84
CA LEU A 388 -11.12 -4.25 9.82
C LEU A 388 -10.64 -4.51 8.40
N PHE A 389 -9.43 -4.06 8.07
CA PHE A 389 -8.75 -4.33 6.80
C PHE A 389 -7.45 -5.08 7.08
N LEU A 390 -7.42 -6.36 6.74
CA LEU A 390 -6.37 -7.32 7.11
C LEU A 390 -5.68 -7.89 5.87
N GLY A 391 -4.40 -8.24 6.00
CA GLY A 391 -3.62 -8.86 4.94
C GLY A 391 -2.14 -8.45 5.00
N LEU A 392 -1.56 -8.19 3.83
CA LEU A 392 -0.18 -7.67 3.72
C LEU A 392 -0.04 -6.20 4.13
N ASN A 393 -1.13 -5.43 4.13
CA ASN A 393 -1.12 -4.05 4.58
C ASN A 393 -0.84 -3.96 6.08
N HIS A 394 -0.40 -2.79 6.54
CA HIS A 394 -0.51 -2.43 7.95
C HIS A 394 -2.01 -2.44 8.29
N SER A 395 -2.41 -3.45 9.07
CA SER A 395 -3.82 -3.74 9.33
C SER A 395 -4.51 -2.50 9.91
N ALA A 396 -5.71 -2.20 9.43
CA ALA A 396 -6.41 -0.98 9.79
C ALA A 396 -7.78 -1.28 10.40
N CYS A 397 -8.19 -0.46 11.36
CA CYS A 397 -9.54 -0.40 11.91
C CYS A 397 -10.11 0.97 11.58
N LEU A 398 -11.12 1.04 10.70
CA LEU A 398 -11.60 2.29 10.11
C LEU A 398 -13.10 2.48 10.37
N PRO A 399 -13.55 3.73 10.67
CA PRO A 399 -14.96 4.03 10.86
C PRO A 399 -15.70 3.93 9.53
N THR A 400 -16.89 3.32 9.52
CA THR A 400 -17.64 3.10 8.27
C THR A 400 -18.54 4.27 7.88
N GLN A 401 -18.76 5.23 8.78
CA GLN A 401 -19.70 6.36 8.57
C GLN A 401 -19.40 7.25 7.35
N ASN A 402 -18.22 7.12 6.72
CA ASN A 402 -17.87 7.86 5.49
C ASN A 402 -17.16 6.97 4.47
N LEU A 403 -17.38 5.65 4.53
CA LEU A 403 -16.78 4.67 3.63
C LEU A 403 -17.89 3.97 2.84
N PRO A 404 -18.30 4.54 1.69
CA PRO A 404 -19.28 3.91 0.82
C PRO A 404 -18.88 2.48 0.45
N GLY A 405 -19.85 1.55 0.45
CA GLY A 405 -19.61 0.13 0.19
C GLY A 405 -18.97 -0.66 1.33
N ILE A 406 -18.54 0.00 2.42
CA ILE A 406 -17.94 -0.64 3.59
C ILE A 406 -18.99 -0.76 4.71
N ARG A 407 -19.19 -1.98 5.20
CA ARG A 407 -20.15 -2.29 6.27
C ARG A 407 -19.44 -2.38 7.62
N PRO A 408 -20.05 -1.87 8.71
CA PRO A 408 -19.52 -2.07 10.06
C PRO A 408 -19.53 -3.56 10.42
N HIS A 409 -18.78 -3.93 11.45
CA HIS A 409 -18.69 -5.32 11.93
C HIS A 409 -18.25 -6.34 10.86
N CYS A 410 -17.54 -5.88 9.84
CA CYS A 410 -16.96 -6.72 8.79
C CYS A 410 -15.44 -6.72 8.83
N ILE A 411 -14.85 -7.83 8.42
CA ILE A 411 -13.42 -7.96 8.13
C ILE A 411 -13.23 -8.06 6.62
N TYR A 412 -12.50 -7.11 6.07
CA TYR A 412 -12.04 -7.07 4.69
C TYR A 412 -10.63 -7.65 4.63
N PHE A 413 -10.51 -8.87 4.13
CA PHE A 413 -9.30 -9.69 4.23
C PHE A 413 -8.67 -9.89 2.86
N SER A 414 -7.39 -9.57 2.70
CA SER A 414 -6.58 -10.06 1.57
C SER A 414 -5.65 -11.17 2.05
N SER A 415 -5.68 -12.32 1.37
CA SER A 415 -4.94 -13.50 1.81
C SER A 415 -3.43 -13.28 1.80
N PRO A 416 -2.71 -13.50 2.93
CA PRO A 416 -1.25 -13.52 2.95
C PRO A 416 -0.71 -14.86 2.42
N VAL A 417 0.62 -14.95 2.28
CA VAL A 417 1.31 -16.23 2.08
C VAL A 417 1.06 -17.13 3.29
N ILE A 418 0.60 -18.37 3.08
CA ILE A 418 0.50 -19.39 4.13
C ILE A 418 1.19 -20.67 3.67
N ILE A 419 2.37 -20.91 4.23
CA ILE A 419 3.18 -22.11 3.90
C ILE A 419 2.94 -23.28 4.85
N HIS A 420 2.61 -23.02 6.13
CA HIS A 420 2.48 -24.09 7.14
C HIS A 420 1.18 -24.90 7.03
N ALA A 421 0.18 -24.38 6.33
CA ALA A 421 -1.11 -25.04 6.11
C ALA A 421 -1.38 -25.29 4.61
N PHE A 422 -0.32 -25.33 3.80
CA PHE A 422 -0.38 -25.40 2.33
C PHE A 422 -1.31 -26.51 1.82
N ASP A 423 -1.09 -27.76 2.24
CA ASP A 423 -1.86 -28.93 1.78
C ASP A 423 -3.35 -28.82 2.12
N TRP A 424 -3.67 -28.23 3.27
CA TRP A 424 -5.05 -28.02 3.72
C TRP A 424 -5.74 -26.92 2.94
N LEU A 425 -5.03 -25.82 2.67
CA LEU A 425 -5.56 -24.70 1.88
C LEU A 425 -5.86 -25.09 0.44
N LEU A 426 -5.07 -25.98 -0.17
CA LEU A 426 -5.35 -26.52 -1.50
C LEU A 426 -6.71 -27.24 -1.57
N GLY A 427 -7.14 -27.87 -0.47
CA GLY A 427 -8.46 -28.48 -0.36
C GLY A 427 -9.61 -27.47 -0.18
N LEU A 428 -9.30 -26.28 0.34
CA LEU A 428 -10.27 -25.22 0.64
C LEU A 428 -10.37 -24.26 -0.55
N ARG A 429 -11.26 -24.55 -1.50
CA ARG A 429 -11.54 -23.71 -2.69
C ARG A 429 -12.04 -22.28 -2.41
N VAL A 430 -12.18 -21.94 -1.14
CA VAL A 430 -12.68 -20.67 -0.62
C VAL A 430 -11.58 -19.77 -0.07
N TRP A 431 -10.34 -20.25 0.12
CA TRP A 431 -9.21 -19.43 0.52
C TRP A 431 -8.61 -18.67 -0.68
N GLY A 432 -7.96 -17.52 -0.43
CA GLY A 432 -7.29 -16.71 -1.45
C GLY A 432 -8.09 -15.49 -1.92
N GLY A 433 -7.39 -14.52 -2.50
CA GLY A 433 -7.96 -13.27 -3.00
C GLY A 433 -8.42 -12.33 -1.90
N VAL A 434 -9.37 -11.45 -2.24
CA VAL A 434 -10.01 -10.52 -1.29
C VAL A 434 -11.37 -11.04 -0.86
N ARG A 435 -11.60 -11.03 0.45
CA ARG A 435 -12.75 -11.63 1.09
C ARG A 435 -13.38 -10.68 2.10
N THR A 436 -14.67 -10.85 2.29
CA THR A 436 -15.42 -10.18 3.36
C THR A 436 -15.89 -11.24 4.33
N TYR A 437 -15.52 -11.09 5.61
CA TYR A 437 -16.09 -11.86 6.71
C TYR A 437 -17.05 -10.98 7.50
N ASP A 438 -18.31 -11.39 7.55
CA ASP A 438 -19.34 -10.74 8.34
C ASP A 438 -19.34 -11.35 9.75
N LEU A 439 -19.03 -10.54 10.79
CA LEU A 439 -18.85 -11.05 12.16
C LEU A 439 -20.15 -11.52 12.80
N GLU A 440 -21.30 -11.03 12.34
CA GLU A 440 -22.61 -11.39 12.90
C GLU A 440 -23.11 -12.72 12.32
N THR A 441 -23.01 -12.85 11.00
CA THR A 441 -23.49 -14.04 10.28
C THR A 441 -22.43 -15.14 10.17
N GLY A 442 -21.15 -14.81 10.38
CA GLY A 442 -20.03 -15.71 10.22
C GLY A 442 -19.74 -16.10 8.76
N LYS A 443 -20.28 -15.34 7.80
CA LYS A 443 -20.22 -15.64 6.37
C LYS A 443 -18.92 -15.13 5.77
N PHE A 444 -18.23 -15.97 4.99
CA PHE A 444 -16.94 -15.64 4.36
C PHE A 444 -17.05 -15.62 2.84
N GLU A 445 -17.24 -14.43 2.27
CA GLU A 445 -17.59 -14.27 0.86
C GLU A 445 -16.48 -13.61 0.04
N ARG A 446 -16.52 -13.79 -1.28
CA ARG A 446 -15.71 -12.98 -2.21
C ARG A 446 -16.15 -11.52 -2.13
N ALA A 447 -15.19 -10.62 -1.99
CA ALA A 447 -15.46 -9.18 -2.04
C ALA A 447 -15.33 -8.67 -3.48
N VAL A 448 -16.45 -8.38 -4.16
CA VAL A 448 -16.55 -7.71 -5.49
C VAL A 448 -15.82 -8.52 -6.62
N PRO A 449 -16.17 -8.46 -7.93
CA PRO A 449 -15.95 -9.62 -8.78
C PRO A 449 -14.68 -9.51 -9.63
N PHE A 450 -13.47 -9.81 -9.13
CA PHE A 450 -12.34 -10.03 -10.05
C PHE A 450 -11.35 -11.15 -9.68
N CYS A 451 -10.84 -11.71 -10.78
CA CYS A 451 -9.84 -12.77 -10.97
C CYS A 451 -10.21 -14.15 -10.42
N ASP A 452 -11.17 -14.78 -11.12
CA ASP A 452 -11.28 -16.23 -11.19
C ASP A 452 -10.08 -16.76 -12.01
N VAL A 453 -8.88 -16.79 -11.41
CA VAL A 453 -7.77 -17.53 -12.02
C VAL A 453 -7.99 -18.99 -11.70
N LYS A 454 -8.42 -19.73 -12.72
CA LYS A 454 -8.85 -21.14 -12.68
C LYS A 454 -7.73 -22.14 -12.35
N GLU A 455 -6.65 -21.77 -11.68
CA GLU A 455 -5.58 -22.73 -11.35
C GLU A 455 -5.26 -22.79 -9.86
N GLN A 456 -5.08 -24.02 -9.40
CA GLN A 456 -5.07 -24.45 -8.00
C GLN A 456 -3.91 -23.84 -7.17
N ILE A 457 -2.92 -23.20 -7.80
CA ILE A 457 -1.70 -22.72 -7.15
C ILE A 457 -1.80 -21.25 -6.72
N TYR A 458 -2.73 -20.47 -7.28
CA TYR A 458 -2.78 -19.00 -7.07
C TYR A 458 -3.38 -18.55 -5.74
N GLY A 459 -4.19 -19.38 -5.07
CA GLY A 459 -4.69 -19.08 -3.72
C GLY A 459 -3.61 -19.08 -2.63
N LEU A 460 -2.36 -19.39 -2.99
CA LEU A 460 -1.23 -19.63 -2.08
C LEU A 460 -0.28 -18.44 -2.00
N PHE A 461 -0.29 -17.55 -3.00
CA PHE A 461 0.49 -16.33 -3.02
C PHE A 461 -0.44 -15.11 -2.92
N PRO A 462 -0.03 -14.06 -2.20
CA PRO A 462 -0.75 -12.82 -2.23
C PRO A 462 -0.69 -12.26 -3.64
N SER A 463 -1.86 -11.95 -4.17
CA SER A 463 -2.06 -11.20 -5.40
C SER A 463 -2.66 -9.83 -5.15
N GLU A 464 -3.03 -9.52 -3.90
CA GLU A 464 -3.73 -8.30 -3.53
C GLU A 464 -3.22 -7.69 -2.22
N VAL A 465 -3.27 -6.36 -2.16
CA VAL A 465 -3.02 -5.60 -0.94
C VAL A 465 -3.99 -4.43 -0.82
N TRP A 466 -4.46 -4.19 0.41
CA TRP A 466 -5.20 -2.98 0.74
C TRP A 466 -4.25 -1.78 0.85
N ILE A 467 -4.55 -0.71 0.14
CA ILE A 467 -3.85 0.57 0.24
C ILE A 467 -4.73 1.50 1.08
N THR A 468 -4.35 1.65 2.34
CA THR A 468 -4.88 2.70 3.21
C THR A 468 -4.03 3.95 3.03
N GLN A 469 -4.66 5.04 2.61
CA GLN A 469 -3.99 6.32 2.45
C GLN A 469 -3.68 6.92 3.83
N ASN A 470 -2.85 7.96 3.89
CA ASN A 470 -2.59 8.66 5.15
C ASN A 470 -3.92 9.21 5.69
N LEU A 471 -4.46 8.54 6.69
CA LEU A 471 -5.67 8.95 7.43
C LEU A 471 -5.34 9.95 8.55
N GLN A 472 -4.27 10.74 8.38
CA GLN A 472 -3.89 11.77 9.37
C GLN A 472 -4.73 13.02 9.19
#